data_AF-A0A2V9N7Z9-F1
#
_entry.id   AF-A0A2V9N7Z9-F1
#
_cell.length_a   1.000
_cell.length_b   1.000
_cell.length_c   1.000
_cell.angle_alpha   90.00
_cell.angle_beta   90.00
_cell.angle_gamma   90.00
#
_symmetry.space_group_name_H-M   'P 1'
#
loop_
_entity.id
_entity.type
_entity.pdbx_description
1 polymer ?
#
loop_
_entity_poly.entity_id
_entity_poly.type
_entity_poly.pdbx_seq_one_letter_code
_entity_poly.pdbx_strand_id
1 'polypeptide(L)' 'MKNNEDLSQPRSVRDSQSEMNEIVLPNDANPLGALLGGRLMH' A
#
# COMPACT_ATOMS: atom_id res chain seq x y z
N MET A 1 38.34 -2.59 2.93
CA MET A 1 37.45 -1.47 2.54
C MET A 1 36.29 -2.05 1.74
N LYS A 2 35.05 -2.01 2.25
CA LYS A 2 33.87 -2.17 1.40
C LYS A 2 33.64 -0.82 0.73
N ASN A 3 33.65 -0.78 -0.59
CA ASN A 3 33.52 0.45 -1.38
C ASN A 3 32.14 1.05 -1.13
N ASN A 4 32.10 2.35 -0.81
CA ASN A 4 30.93 3.11 -0.39
C ASN A 4 29.99 3.47 -1.58
N GLU A 5 30.03 2.70 -2.67
CA GLU A 5 29.35 3.00 -3.94
C GLU A 5 27.90 2.50 -4.02
N ASP A 6 27.45 1.70 -3.04
CA ASP A 6 26.09 1.12 -3.00
C ASP A 6 24.98 2.14 -2.66
N LEU A 7 25.33 3.41 -2.43
CA LEU A 7 24.40 4.45 -1.98
C LEU A 7 23.70 5.23 -3.10
N SER A 8 23.91 4.89 -4.38
CA SER A 8 23.44 5.75 -5.50
C SER A 8 22.46 5.12 -6.49
N GLN A 9 22.06 3.85 -6.32
CA GLN A 9 21.07 3.25 -7.22
C GLN A 9 19.66 3.32 -6.61
N PRO A 10 18.66 3.84 -7.34
CA PRO A 10 17.28 3.77 -6.89
C PRO A 10 16.89 2.30 -6.69
N ARG A 11 16.20 2.02 -5.58
CA ARG A 11 15.65 0.68 -5.32
C ARG A 11 14.72 0.29 -6.47
N SER A 12 14.74 -0.97 -6.86
CA SER A 12 13.79 -1.44 -7.88
C SER A 12 12.36 -1.31 -7.34
N VAL A 13 11.38 -1.15 -8.23
CA VAL A 13 9.96 -1.08 -7.84
C VAL A 13 9.59 -2.29 -6.98
N ARG A 14 10.07 -3.49 -7.36
CA ARG A 14 9.85 -4.74 -6.63
C ARG A 14 10.37 -4.69 -5.19
N ASP A 15 11.49 -4.02 -4.94
CA ASP A 15 12.07 -3.90 -3.60
C ASP A 15 11.36 -2.86 -2.71
N SER A 16 10.39 -2.12 -3.28
CA SER A 16 9.62 -1.07 -2.60
C SER A 16 8.11 -1.32 -2.59
N GLN A 17 7.64 -2.39 -3.23
CA GLN A 17 6.23 -2.72 -3.31
C GLN A 17 5.70 -3.23 -1.96
N SER A 18 4.58 -2.69 -1.52
CA SER A 18 3.82 -3.17 -0.36
C SER A 18 2.45 -3.67 -0.82
N GLU A 19 1.98 -4.77 -0.25
CA GLU A 19 0.65 -5.34 -0.49
C GLU A 19 -0.17 -5.29 0.81
N MET A 20 -1.45 -4.97 0.71
CA MET A 20 -2.38 -4.90 1.83
C MET A 20 -3.72 -5.49 1.42
N ASN A 21 -4.14 -6.52 2.15
CA ASN A 21 -5.41 -7.20 1.91
C ASN A 21 -6.31 -7.00 3.14
N GLU A 22 -7.46 -6.35 2.94
CA GLU A 22 -8.47 -6.11 3.97
C GLU A 22 -9.82 -6.69 3.56
N ILE A 23 -10.59 -7.15 4.56
CA ILE A 23 -11.98 -7.56 4.37
C ILE A 23 -12.86 -6.33 4.56
N VAL A 24 -13.74 -6.06 3.60
CA VAL A 24 -14.77 -5.03 3.74
C VAL A 24 -15.84 -5.51 4.70
N LEU A 25 -15.98 -4.83 5.84
CA LEU A 25 -17.01 -5.14 6.84
C LEU A 25 -18.28 -4.33 6.56
N PRO A 26 -19.44 -4.70 7.14
CA PRO A 26 -20.68 -3.93 6.97
C PRO A 26 -20.57 -2.46 7.37
N ASN A 27 -19.71 -2.14 8.35
CA ASN A 27 -19.47 -0.76 8.80
C ASN A 27 -18.65 0.08 7.81
N ASP A 28 -18.02 -0.55 6.82
CA ASP A 28 -17.23 0.11 5.78
C ASP A 28 -18.08 0.49 4.56
N ALA A 29 -19.30 -0.02 4.50
CA ALA A 29 -20.22 0.20 3.41
C ALA A 29 -21.26 1.28 3.74
N ASN A 30 -21.75 1.95 2.71
CA ASN A 30 -22.95 2.76 2.83
C ASN A 30 -24.21 1.85 2.86
N PRO A 31 -25.41 2.39 3.13
CA PRO A 31 -26.65 1.59 3.16
C PRO A 31 -27.01 0.85 1.87
N LEU A 32 -26.37 1.20 0.73
CA LEU A 32 -26.54 0.52 -0.56
C LEU A 32 -25.55 -0.66 -0.74
N GLY A 33 -24.66 -0.89 0.23
CA GLY A 33 -23.65 -1.95 0.19
C GLY A 33 -22.37 -1.59 -0.57
N ALA A 34 -22.19 -0.32 -0.96
CA ALA A 34 -20.95 0.12 -1.61
C ALA A 34 -19.92 0.60 -0.58
N LEU A 35 -18.65 0.24 -0.78
CA LEU A 35 -17.54 0.70 0.05
C LEU A 35 -17.49 2.23 0.07
N LEU A 36 -17.38 2.80 1.27
CA LEU A 36 -17.25 4.24 1.44
C LEU A 36 -15.91 4.70 0.86
N GLY A 37 -15.92 5.72 -0.01
CA GLY A 37 -14.70 6.21 -0.66
C GLY A 37 -13.63 6.67 0.35
N GLY A 38 -14.05 7.27 1.47
CA GLY A 38 -13.17 7.57 2.59
C GLY A 38 -12.45 6.33 3.10
N ARG A 39 -13.14 5.17 3.24
CA ARG A 39 -12.57 3.90 3.73
C ARG A 39 -11.38 3.40 2.92
N LEU A 40 -11.38 3.65 1.61
CA LEU A 40 -10.34 3.21 0.69
C LEU A 40 -9.13 4.15 0.65
N MET A 41 -9.32 5.43 0.95
CA MET A 41 -8.33 6.47 0.70
C MET A 41 -7.29 6.65 1.82
N HIS A 42 -7.66 6.32 3.05
CA HIS A 42 -6.80 6.50 4.23
C HIS A 42 -5.98 5.27 4.57
#